data_AF-A0AAU5H3U8-F1
#
_entry.id   AF-A0AAU5H3U8-F1
#
_cell.length_a   1.000
_cell.length_b   1.000
_cell.length_c   1.000
_cell.angle_alpha   90.00
_cell.angle_beta   90.00
_cell.angle_gamma   90.00
#
_symmetry.space_group_name_H-M   'P 1'
#
loop_
_entity.id
_entity.type
_entity.pdbx_description
1 polymer ?
#
loop_
_entity_poly.entity_id
_entity_poly.type
_entity_poly.pdbx_seq_one_letter_code
_entity_poly.pdbx_strand_id
1 'polypeptide(L)'
;MAAEDFETILKAGAADFATQLTPQPAPAVRARGEQLLRRRRTATTALAVALMAAVAGGAFAATGLSRHSTSPAAIATQRTASASSASCRSLVVPQAVKDAVTEAYRQSQTGLIHIAPVKGTFYYGTCDGTTYAATRFTPTSGATLGEQVQLQDEGSAAKYFAKPPNGTWTYVATDGFPRSPRGCAAIPQIPAPLAALWADCG
;
A
#
# COMPACT_ATOMS: atom_id res chain seq x y z
N MET A 1 21.37 -50.76 -22.57
CA MET A 1 20.02 -50.18 -22.38
C MET A 1 20.13 -49.00 -21.42
N ALA A 2 20.27 -47.77 -21.92
CA ALA A 2 20.26 -46.55 -21.10
C ALA A 2 20.22 -45.25 -21.94
N ALA A 3 20.71 -45.27 -23.19
CA ALA A 3 20.79 -44.06 -24.01
C ALA A 3 19.46 -43.71 -24.72
N GLU A 4 18.68 -44.71 -25.10
CA GLU A 4 17.46 -44.53 -25.93
C GLU A 4 16.30 -43.90 -25.14
N ASP A 5 16.22 -44.14 -23.82
CA ASP A 5 15.19 -43.55 -22.96
C ASP A 5 15.40 -42.05 -22.74
N PHE A 6 16.66 -41.61 -22.64
CA PHE A 6 16.98 -40.20 -22.37
C PHE A 6 16.65 -39.30 -23.56
N GLU A 7 16.94 -39.77 -24.77
CA GLU A 7 16.60 -39.03 -25.99
C GLU A 7 15.08 -38.91 -26.17
N THR A 8 14.34 -39.94 -25.76
CA THR A 8 12.88 -39.95 -25.81
C THR A 8 12.27 -38.94 -24.84
N ILE A 9 12.80 -38.88 -23.61
CA ILE A 9 12.39 -37.89 -22.60
C ILE A 9 12.70 -36.46 -23.05
N LEU A 10 13.87 -36.23 -23.65
CA LEU A 10 14.26 -34.91 -24.15
C LEU A 10 13.37 -34.45 -25.31
N LYS A 11 13.04 -35.34 -26.25
CA LYS A 11 12.16 -35.02 -27.38
C LYS A 11 10.73 -34.73 -26.93
N ALA A 12 10.21 -35.48 -25.95
CA ALA A 12 8.89 -35.22 -25.37
C ALA A 12 8.85 -33.85 -24.66
N GLY A 13 9.84 -33.55 -23.82
CA GLY A 13 9.91 -32.27 -23.11
C GLY A 13 10.06 -31.07 -24.04
N ALA A 14 10.81 -31.21 -25.14
CA ALA A 14 10.96 -30.16 -26.14
C ALA A 14 9.65 -29.87 -26.90
N ALA A 15 8.85 -30.91 -27.21
CA ALA A 15 7.55 -30.74 -27.88
C ALA A 15 6.52 -30.05 -26.98
N ASP A 16 6.46 -30.40 -25.70
CA ASP A 16 5.59 -29.75 -24.72
C ASP A 16 5.96 -28.28 -24.51
N PHE A 17 7.26 -27.98 -24.44
CA PHE A 17 7.75 -26.61 -24.29
C PHE A 17 7.45 -25.75 -25.53
N ALA A 18 7.62 -26.30 -26.74
CA ALA A 18 7.27 -25.60 -27.98
C ALA A 18 5.77 -25.30 -28.06
N THR A 19 4.93 -26.18 -27.52
CA THR A 19 3.47 -25.96 -27.48
C THR A 19 3.11 -24.84 -26.51
N GLN A 20 3.78 -24.72 -25.36
CA GLN A 20 3.56 -23.62 -24.41
C GLN A 20 4.06 -22.26 -24.90
N LEU A 21 5.12 -22.25 -25.72
CA LEU A 21 5.67 -21.02 -26.28
C LEU A 21 4.98 -20.55 -27.56
N THR A 22 4.00 -21.29 -28.09
CA THR A 22 3.25 -20.78 -29.23
C THR A 22 2.52 -19.48 -28.85
N PRO A 23 2.85 -18.34 -29.48
CA PRO A 23 2.23 -17.07 -29.16
C PRO A 23 0.73 -17.18 -29.40
N GLN A 24 -0.08 -16.81 -28.40
CA GLN A 24 -1.53 -16.85 -28.56
C GLN A 24 -1.94 -16.01 -29.77
N PRO A 25 -2.84 -16.54 -30.63
CA PRO A 25 -3.29 -15.80 -31.80
C PRO A 25 -3.97 -14.51 -31.35
N ALA A 26 -3.61 -13.39 -31.99
CA ALA A 26 -4.16 -12.05 -31.74
C ALA A 26 -5.69 -11.98 -31.48
N PRO A 27 -6.57 -12.79 -32.11
CA PRO A 27 -7.99 -12.82 -31.73
C PRO A 27 -8.27 -13.26 -30.28
N ALA A 28 -7.50 -14.18 -29.71
CA ALA A 28 -7.69 -14.65 -28.33
C ALA A 28 -7.35 -13.56 -27.30
N VAL A 29 -6.31 -12.77 -27.57
CA VAL A 29 -5.91 -11.62 -26.74
C VAL A 29 -6.99 -10.53 -26.78
N ARG A 30 -7.56 -10.25 -27.96
CA ARG A 30 -8.64 -9.27 -28.12
C ARG A 30 -9.92 -9.68 -27.38
N ALA A 31 -10.31 -10.95 -27.45
CA ALA A 31 -11.48 -11.47 -26.74
C ALA A 31 -11.34 -11.35 -25.21
N ARG A 32 -10.14 -11.60 -24.68
CA ARG A 32 -9.85 -11.48 -23.24
C ARG A 32 -9.91 -10.03 -22.76
N GLY A 33 -9.42 -9.09 -23.59
CA GLY A 33 -9.51 -7.66 -23.32
C GLY A 33 -10.95 -7.15 -23.23
N GLU A 34 -11.83 -7.59 -24.14
CA GLU A 34 -13.25 -7.24 -24.08
C GLU A 34 -13.95 -7.81 -22.84
N GLN A 35 -13.59 -9.03 -22.45
CA GLN A 35 -14.18 -9.68 -21.27
C GLN A 35 -13.83 -8.93 -19.98
N LEU A 36 -12.62 -8.38 -19.87
CA LEU A 36 -12.20 -7.54 -18.74
C LEU A 36 -12.91 -6.19 -18.71
N LEU A 37 -13.11 -5.56 -19.88
CA LEU A 37 -13.86 -4.30 -19.98
C LEU A 37 -15.34 -4.47 -19.59
N ARG A 38 -15.98 -5.60 -19.92
CA ARG A 38 -17.36 -5.88 -19.49
C ARG A 38 -17.50 -6.01 -17.98
N ARG A 39 -16.55 -6.70 -17.31
CA ARG A 39 -16.57 -6.85 -15.84
C ARG A 39 -16.40 -5.52 -15.11
N ARG A 40 -15.63 -4.58 -15.65
CA ARG A 40 -15.46 -3.25 -15.05
C ARG A 40 -16.72 -2.38 -15.15
N ARG A 41 -17.57 -2.56 -16.16
CA ARG A 41 -18.80 -1.79 -16.34
C ARG A 41 -19.95 -2.23 -15.41
N THR A 42 -19.92 -3.44 -14.87
CA THR A 42 -20.98 -3.96 -13.99
C THR A 42 -20.76 -3.66 -12.49
N ALA A 43 -19.68 -2.97 -12.12
CA ALA A 43 -19.29 -2.76 -10.72
C ALA A 43 -19.65 -1.37 -10.13
N THR A 44 -20.34 -0.49 -10.86
CA THR A 44 -20.53 0.92 -10.47
C THR A 44 -21.97 1.35 -10.11
N THR A 45 -22.90 0.43 -9.85
CA THR A 45 -24.31 0.81 -9.54
C THR A 45 -24.91 0.12 -8.32
N ALA A 46 -24.15 -0.09 -7.25
CA ALA A 46 -24.73 -0.60 -6.00
C ALA A 46 -23.96 -0.17 -4.75
N LEU A 47 -23.96 1.13 -4.43
CA LEU A 47 -23.76 1.59 -3.05
C LEU A 47 -24.19 3.06 -2.90
N ALA A 48 -25.48 3.28 -3.13
CA ALA A 48 -26.18 4.44 -2.58
C ALA A 48 -27.40 3.87 -1.86
N VAL A 49 -27.50 4.14 -0.55
CA VAL A 49 -28.69 4.16 0.33
C VAL A 49 -28.31 3.66 1.74
N ALA A 50 -28.84 4.39 2.73
CA ALA A 50 -28.95 4.13 4.18
C ALA A 50 -27.87 4.80 5.07
N LEU A 51 -28.20 5.60 6.09
CA LEU A 51 -29.48 6.13 6.60
C LEU A 51 -29.13 7.27 7.58
N MET A 52 -29.81 8.42 7.46
CA MET A 52 -29.84 9.47 8.47
C MET A 52 -30.79 9.05 9.61
N ALA A 53 -30.36 9.19 10.87
CA ALA A 53 -31.17 9.65 12.01
C ALA A 53 -30.50 9.27 13.35
N ALA A 54 -30.15 10.27 14.17
CA ALA A 54 -30.34 10.24 15.62
C ALA A 54 -30.05 11.64 16.21
N VAL A 55 -31.11 12.42 16.36
CA VAL A 55 -31.17 13.61 17.21
C VAL A 55 -31.71 13.15 18.57
N ALA A 56 -30.91 13.29 19.63
CA ALA A 56 -31.29 13.37 21.04
C ALA A 56 -29.96 13.48 21.81
N GLY A 57 -29.61 14.59 22.45
CA GLY A 57 -30.31 15.20 23.58
C GLY A 57 -29.33 15.15 24.76
N GLY A 58 -28.99 16.30 25.35
CA GLY A 58 -28.08 16.34 26.51
C GLY A 58 -27.45 17.70 26.72
N ALA A 59 -28.21 18.61 27.33
CA ALA A 59 -27.73 19.88 27.84
C ALA A 59 -26.91 19.69 29.12
N PHE A 60 -25.75 20.33 29.20
CA PHE A 60 -25.18 20.81 30.48
C PHE A 60 -24.57 22.20 30.27
N ALA A 61 -25.17 23.18 30.92
CA ALA A 61 -24.61 24.50 31.12
C ALA A 61 -23.66 24.47 32.33
N ALA A 62 -22.51 25.14 32.26
CA ALA A 62 -21.89 25.76 33.42
C ALA A 62 -20.91 26.85 32.96
N THR A 63 -21.30 28.09 33.29
CA THR A 63 -20.51 29.31 33.27
C THR A 63 -19.27 29.22 34.15
N GLY A 64 -18.15 29.78 33.69
CA GLY A 64 -16.96 30.02 34.50
C GLY A 64 -16.06 31.11 33.91
N LEU A 65 -16.40 32.38 34.18
CA LEU A 65 -15.49 33.51 34.01
C LEU A 65 -14.59 33.62 35.26
N SER A 66 -13.27 33.67 35.09
CA SER A 66 -12.30 34.42 35.92
C SER A 66 -10.94 34.42 35.21
N ARG A 67 -10.58 35.54 34.57
CA ARG A 67 -9.68 36.62 35.04
C ARG A 67 -8.19 36.24 35.10
N HIS A 68 -7.48 36.76 34.09
CA HIS A 68 -6.19 37.47 34.12
C HIS A 68 -5.26 37.27 35.33
N SER A 69 -4.04 36.83 35.05
CA SER A 69 -2.83 37.31 35.70
C SER A 69 -1.67 37.31 34.71
N THR A 70 -0.91 38.40 34.74
CA THR A 70 0.04 38.85 33.72
C THR A 70 1.49 38.61 34.20
N SER A 71 2.34 38.12 33.30
CA SER A 71 3.81 38.33 33.18
C SER A 71 4.80 37.73 34.22
N PRO A 72 6.12 37.59 33.89
CA PRO A 72 6.79 37.63 32.57
C PRO A 72 7.82 36.49 32.30
N ALA A 73 8.19 36.38 31.02
CA ALA A 73 9.50 35.98 30.47
C ALA A 73 10.19 34.68 30.94
N ALA A 74 10.10 33.65 30.09
CA ALA A 74 11.22 32.76 29.83
C ALA A 74 11.43 32.68 28.32
N ILE A 75 12.56 33.23 27.87
CA ILE A 75 13.05 33.16 26.50
C ILE A 75 13.43 31.69 26.27
N ALA A 76 12.55 30.93 25.64
CA ALA A 76 12.90 29.68 25.00
C ALA A 76 12.75 29.90 23.50
N THR A 77 13.87 29.89 22.80
CA THR A 77 13.97 29.89 21.35
C THR A 77 13.28 28.65 20.80
N GLN A 78 11.94 28.69 20.70
CA GLN A 78 11.19 27.72 19.94
C GLN A 78 11.47 28.00 18.47
N ARG A 79 12.36 27.17 17.92
CA ARG A 79 12.46 26.90 16.49
C ARG A 79 11.04 26.83 15.95
N THR A 80 10.69 27.79 15.10
CA THR A 80 9.38 27.94 14.48
C THR A 80 9.00 26.60 13.87
N ALA A 81 8.14 25.84 14.55
CA ALA A 81 7.48 24.71 13.96
C ALA A 81 6.66 25.29 12.81
N SER A 82 7.03 24.93 11.59
CA SER A 82 6.27 25.23 10.40
C SER A 82 4.79 24.99 10.70
N ALA A 83 3.97 26.01 10.44
CA ALA A 83 2.54 26.03 10.69
C ALA A 83 1.94 24.64 10.44
N SER A 84 1.20 24.14 11.43
CA SER A 84 0.50 22.87 11.39
C SER A 84 -0.20 22.70 10.05
N SER A 85 0.39 21.91 9.15
CA SER A 85 -0.39 21.20 8.17
C SER A 85 -1.43 20.42 8.96
N ALA A 86 -2.71 20.61 8.64
CA ALA A 86 -3.82 20.00 9.35
C ALA A 86 -3.48 18.54 9.73
N SER A 87 -3.41 18.27 11.04
CA SER A 87 -3.27 16.99 11.76
C SER A 87 -2.20 15.97 11.33
N CYS A 88 -1.41 16.21 10.28
CA CYS A 88 -0.46 15.24 9.74
C CYS A 88 0.87 15.19 10.50
N ARG A 89 1.38 13.98 10.75
CA ARG A 89 2.71 13.76 11.35
C ARG A 89 3.37 12.48 10.87
N SER A 90 4.69 12.55 10.66
CA SER A 90 5.54 11.36 10.50
C SER A 90 5.87 10.76 11.87
N LEU A 91 6.01 9.45 11.93
CA LEU A 91 6.16 8.70 13.16
C LEU A 91 7.33 7.71 13.05
N VAL A 92 7.95 7.41 14.19
CA VAL A 92 8.93 6.32 14.28
C VAL A 92 8.22 5.00 14.03
N VAL A 93 8.80 4.14 13.20
CA VAL A 93 8.23 2.85 12.80
C VAL A 93 8.46 1.80 13.89
N PRO A 94 7.44 1.38 14.65
CA PRO A 94 7.56 0.27 15.59
C PRO A 94 7.60 -1.06 14.83
N GLN A 95 8.24 -2.08 15.40
CA GLN A 95 8.30 -3.40 14.78
C GLN A 95 6.91 -4.00 14.52
N ALA A 96 6.00 -3.87 15.48
CA ALA A 96 4.62 -4.35 15.34
C ALA A 96 3.87 -3.74 14.12
N VAL A 97 4.22 -2.51 13.71
CA VAL A 97 3.65 -1.90 12.50
C VAL A 97 4.22 -2.55 11.25
N LYS A 98 5.53 -2.84 11.22
CA LYS A 98 6.16 -3.55 10.10
C LYS A 98 5.54 -4.93 9.92
N ASP A 99 5.35 -5.66 11.01
CA ASP A 99 4.77 -7.00 11.00
C ASP A 99 3.33 -6.95 10.49
N ALA A 100 2.50 -6.03 11.02
CA ALA A 100 1.10 -5.88 10.61
C ALA A 100 0.94 -5.43 9.14
N VAL A 101 1.80 -4.53 8.66
CA VAL A 101 1.80 -4.11 7.25
C VAL A 101 2.27 -5.24 6.33
N THR A 102 3.27 -6.01 6.76
CA THR A 102 3.73 -7.18 6.01
C THR A 102 2.61 -8.21 5.88
N GLU A 103 1.91 -8.49 6.97
CA GLU A 103 0.77 -9.40 6.97
C GLU A 103 -0.37 -8.90 6.07
N ALA A 104 -0.72 -7.62 6.15
CA ALA A 104 -1.72 -7.03 5.26
C ALA A 104 -1.34 -7.18 3.77
N TYR A 105 -0.04 -7.07 3.44
CA TYR A 105 0.40 -7.27 2.06
C TYR A 105 0.30 -8.73 1.63
N ARG A 106 0.70 -9.69 2.48
CA ARG A 106 0.52 -11.14 2.21
C ARG A 106 -0.94 -11.49 1.95
N GLN A 107 -1.85 -10.92 2.73
CA GLN A 107 -3.29 -11.13 2.56
C GLN A 107 -3.81 -10.55 1.23
N SER A 108 -3.20 -9.47 0.75
CA SER A 108 -3.54 -8.87 -0.54
C SER A 108 -2.94 -9.57 -1.76
N GLN A 109 -1.89 -10.39 -1.57
CA GLN A 109 -1.12 -11.03 -2.63
C GLN A 109 -1.03 -12.55 -2.40
N THR A 110 -1.80 -13.30 -3.17
CA THR A 110 -1.79 -14.77 -3.08
C THR A 110 -0.42 -15.32 -3.45
N GLY A 111 0.11 -16.22 -2.62
CA GLY A 111 1.38 -16.92 -2.87
C GLY A 111 2.63 -16.19 -2.37
N LEU A 112 2.49 -14.98 -1.84
CA LEU A 112 3.61 -14.19 -1.33
C LEU A 112 3.69 -14.33 0.21
N ILE A 113 4.60 -15.18 0.70
CA ILE A 113 4.74 -15.52 2.12
C ILE A 113 6.09 -15.03 2.66
N HIS A 114 7.17 -15.31 1.96
CA HIS A 114 8.54 -15.13 2.44
C HIS A 114 9.10 -13.75 2.11
N ILE A 115 8.49 -12.72 2.70
CA ILE A 115 8.85 -11.32 2.44
C ILE A 115 9.17 -10.54 3.71
N ALA A 116 10.01 -9.52 3.55
CA ALA A 116 10.28 -8.54 4.58
C ALA A 116 10.35 -7.12 3.98
N PRO A 117 10.02 -6.08 4.75
CA PRO A 117 10.24 -4.71 4.31
C PRO A 117 11.73 -4.41 4.06
N VAL A 118 12.04 -3.69 2.99
CA VAL A 118 13.41 -3.26 2.69
C VAL A 118 13.86 -2.24 3.74
N LYS A 119 15.02 -2.49 4.35
CA LYS A 119 15.60 -1.60 5.37
C LYS A 119 15.75 -0.18 4.81
N GLY A 120 15.37 0.82 5.62
CA GLY A 120 15.48 2.23 5.25
C GLY A 120 14.39 2.74 4.29
N THR A 121 13.43 1.91 3.87
CA THR A 121 12.36 2.32 2.94
C THR A 121 10.98 2.40 3.58
N PHE A 122 10.90 2.20 4.90
CA PHE A 122 9.63 2.15 5.61
C PHE A 122 9.26 3.54 6.13
N TYR A 123 8.18 4.10 5.60
CA TYR A 123 7.58 5.35 6.03
C TYR A 123 6.31 5.05 6.84
N TYR A 124 6.09 5.83 7.90
CA TYR A 124 4.97 5.67 8.82
C TYR A 124 4.52 7.01 9.35
N GLY A 125 3.21 7.18 9.51
CA GLY A 125 2.65 8.46 9.94
C GLY A 125 1.14 8.43 10.02
N THR A 126 0.56 9.57 10.36
CA THR A 126 -0.89 9.71 10.50
C THR A 126 -1.34 11.08 10.02
N CYS A 127 -2.56 11.14 9.49
CA CYS A 127 -3.33 12.34 9.19
C CYS A 127 -4.78 12.08 9.54
N ASP A 128 -5.43 13.03 10.22
CA ASP A 128 -6.85 13.00 10.55
C ASP A 128 -7.30 11.68 11.20
N GLY A 129 -6.43 11.13 12.06
CA GLY A 129 -6.65 9.84 12.76
C GLY A 129 -6.42 8.59 11.89
N THR A 130 -6.33 8.72 10.56
CA THR A 130 -5.92 7.62 9.69
C THR A 130 -4.42 7.46 9.75
N THR A 131 -3.97 6.22 9.90
CA THR A 131 -2.56 5.87 9.91
C THR A 131 -2.16 5.37 8.52
N TYR A 132 -0.98 5.74 8.05
CA TYR A 132 -0.48 5.36 6.73
C TYR A 132 0.91 4.76 6.87
N ALA A 133 1.23 3.85 5.95
CA ALA A 133 2.56 3.30 5.81
C ALA A 133 2.92 3.15 4.33
N ALA A 134 4.21 3.25 4.03
CA ALA A 134 4.75 2.95 2.72
C ALA A 134 6.04 2.16 2.87
N THR A 135 6.25 1.12 2.06
CA THR A 135 7.51 0.35 2.06
C THR A 135 7.70 -0.42 0.76
N ARG A 136 8.95 -0.78 0.46
CA ARG A 136 9.26 -1.83 -0.52
C ARG A 136 9.41 -3.18 0.20
N PHE A 137 9.28 -4.28 -0.54
CA PHE A 137 9.44 -5.63 -0.01
C PHE A 137 10.54 -6.37 -0.75
N THR A 138 11.27 -7.21 -0.02
CA THR A 138 12.31 -8.08 -0.56
C THR A 138 12.05 -9.53 -0.13
N PRO A 139 12.47 -10.52 -0.93
CA PRO A 139 12.41 -11.91 -0.52
C PRO A 139 13.25 -12.16 0.74
N THR A 140 12.80 -13.05 1.60
CA THR A 140 13.57 -13.60 2.72
C THR A 140 14.18 -14.95 2.34
N SER A 141 15.02 -15.52 3.20
CA SER A 141 15.77 -16.75 2.91
C SER A 141 14.91 -17.99 2.62
N GLY A 142 13.61 -17.96 2.92
CA GLY A 142 12.65 -19.03 2.59
C GLY A 142 11.93 -18.87 1.26
N ALA A 143 12.18 -17.79 0.51
CA ALA A 143 11.40 -17.47 -0.68
C ALA A 143 11.60 -18.48 -1.81
N THR A 144 10.48 -19.01 -2.30
CA THR A 144 10.43 -19.87 -3.48
C THR A 144 10.83 -19.11 -4.74
N LEU A 145 11.17 -19.85 -5.81
CA LEU A 145 11.46 -19.23 -7.12
C LEU A 145 10.27 -18.42 -7.64
N GLY A 146 9.04 -18.89 -7.42
CA GLY A 146 7.83 -18.16 -7.80
C GLY A 146 7.72 -16.81 -7.10
N GLU A 147 7.96 -16.78 -5.78
CA GLU A 147 7.96 -15.54 -5.00
C GLU A 147 9.09 -14.59 -5.44
N GLN A 148 10.26 -15.12 -5.77
CA GLN A 148 11.37 -14.32 -6.26
C GLN A 148 11.06 -13.65 -7.62
N VAL A 149 10.42 -14.37 -8.53
CA VAL A 149 9.99 -13.80 -9.84
C VAL A 149 8.90 -12.76 -9.62
N GLN A 150 7.88 -13.06 -8.82
CA GLN A 150 6.81 -12.12 -8.52
C GLN A 150 7.34 -10.80 -7.92
N LEU A 151 8.36 -10.88 -7.05
CA LEU A 151 8.99 -9.71 -6.45
C LEU A 151 10.00 -8.98 -7.35
N GLN A 152 10.47 -9.58 -8.45
CA GLN A 152 11.26 -8.84 -9.43
C GLN A 152 10.40 -7.80 -10.14
N ASP A 153 9.18 -8.20 -10.51
CA ASP A 153 8.23 -7.32 -11.17
C ASP A 153 7.62 -6.32 -10.16
N GLU A 154 7.21 -6.80 -8.98
CA GLU A 154 6.47 -5.97 -8.01
C GLU A 154 7.29 -5.40 -6.85
N GLY A 155 8.30 -6.12 -6.37
CA GLY A 155 8.98 -5.86 -5.09
C GLY A 155 9.84 -4.61 -5.08
N SER A 156 10.25 -4.13 -6.26
CA SER A 156 10.98 -2.87 -6.42
C SER A 156 10.09 -1.63 -6.23
N ALA A 157 8.79 -1.75 -6.49
CA ALA A 157 7.83 -0.64 -6.34
C ALA A 157 7.39 -0.48 -4.89
N ALA A 158 7.32 0.76 -4.40
CA ALA A 158 6.80 1.03 -3.06
C ALA A 158 5.31 0.65 -3.00
N LYS A 159 4.92 -0.03 -1.91
CA LYS A 159 3.56 -0.38 -1.59
C LYS A 159 3.04 0.56 -0.51
N TYR A 160 1.79 0.96 -0.64
CA TYR A 160 1.13 1.95 0.22
C TYR A 160 -0.02 1.30 0.97
N PHE A 161 -0.14 1.65 2.25
CA PHE A 161 -1.12 1.08 3.15
C PHE A 161 -1.80 2.18 3.97
N ALA A 162 -3.06 1.95 4.31
CA ALA A 162 -3.82 2.80 5.21
C ALA A 162 -4.49 1.95 6.31
N LYS A 163 -4.68 2.56 7.47
CA LYS A 163 -5.43 2.01 8.59
C LYS A 163 -6.26 3.12 9.24
N PRO A 164 -7.59 3.12 9.07
CA PRO A 164 -8.48 4.01 9.81
C PRO A 164 -8.37 3.79 11.34
N PRO A 165 -8.81 4.75 12.18
CA PRO A 165 -8.67 4.68 13.64
C PRO A 165 -9.08 3.35 14.30
N ASN A 166 -10.17 2.74 13.81
CA ASN A 166 -10.72 1.47 14.29
C ASN A 166 -10.72 0.38 13.21
N GLY A 167 -9.88 0.53 12.19
CA GLY A 167 -9.78 -0.38 11.05
C GLY A 167 -8.58 -1.31 11.12
N THR A 168 -8.49 -2.19 10.14
CA THR A 168 -7.30 -3.00 9.86
C THR A 168 -6.43 -2.32 8.81
N TRP A 169 -5.16 -2.75 8.73
CA TRP A 169 -4.29 -2.32 7.65
C TRP A 169 -4.80 -2.85 6.31
N THR A 170 -4.87 -1.98 5.32
CA THR A 170 -5.25 -2.33 3.95
C THR A 170 -4.19 -1.85 2.98
N TYR A 171 -3.87 -2.70 2.00
CA TYR A 171 -3.09 -2.29 0.83
C TYR A 171 -3.96 -1.37 -0.05
N VAL A 172 -3.46 -0.18 -0.37
CA VAL A 172 -4.25 0.85 -1.08
C VAL A 172 -3.68 1.23 -2.44
N ALA A 173 -2.37 1.10 -2.65
CA ALA A 173 -1.72 1.43 -3.91
C ALA A 173 -0.31 0.83 -4.00
N THR A 174 0.23 0.80 -5.21
CA THR A 174 1.65 0.63 -5.49
C THR A 174 2.14 1.77 -6.36
N ASP A 175 3.43 2.07 -6.32
CA ASP A 175 4.06 2.93 -7.31
C ASP A 175 3.84 2.35 -8.72
N GLY A 176 3.61 3.24 -9.69
CA GLY A 176 3.59 2.88 -11.11
C GLY A 176 4.99 2.62 -11.67
N PHE A 177 5.04 2.02 -12.86
CA PHE A 177 6.27 1.85 -13.63
C PHE A 177 6.15 2.59 -14.99
N PRO A 178 7.05 3.54 -15.30
CA PRO A 178 8.13 4.05 -14.44
C PRO A 178 7.58 4.80 -13.22
N ARG A 179 8.41 4.92 -12.17
CA ARG A 179 8.04 5.67 -10.96
C ARG A 179 7.76 7.12 -11.31
N SER A 180 6.70 7.68 -10.73
CA SER A 180 6.38 9.10 -10.91
C SER A 180 7.52 9.98 -10.37
N PRO A 181 7.88 11.08 -11.04
CA PRO A 181 8.82 12.06 -10.49
C PRO A 181 8.28 12.75 -9.23
N ARG A 182 6.96 12.69 -8.98
CA ARG A 182 6.34 13.16 -7.74
C ARG A 182 6.33 12.11 -6.63
N GLY A 183 6.96 10.95 -6.85
CA GLY A 183 7.04 9.85 -5.89
C GLY A 183 5.68 9.51 -5.27
N CYS A 184 5.61 9.41 -3.94
CA CYS A 184 4.37 9.09 -3.25
C CYS A 184 3.34 10.23 -3.25
N ALA A 185 3.72 11.48 -3.53
CA ALA A 185 2.74 12.56 -3.75
C ALA A 185 1.92 12.34 -5.04
N ALA A 186 2.31 11.40 -5.89
CA ALA A 186 1.49 10.96 -7.02
C ALA A 186 0.36 10.00 -6.63
N ILE A 187 0.35 9.49 -5.40
CA ILE A 187 -0.59 8.47 -4.94
C ILE A 187 -1.79 9.15 -4.27
N PRO A 188 -2.98 9.18 -4.89
CA PRO A 188 -4.12 9.93 -4.37
C PRO A 188 -4.60 9.46 -2.98
N GLN A 189 -4.30 8.22 -2.61
CA GLN A 189 -4.66 7.63 -1.32
C GLN A 189 -3.75 8.10 -0.18
N ILE A 190 -2.59 8.72 -0.48
CA ILE A 190 -1.70 9.30 0.52
C ILE A 190 -1.95 10.80 0.60
N PRO A 191 -2.30 11.34 1.78
CA PRO A 191 -2.49 12.78 1.94
C PRO A 191 -1.21 13.54 1.55
N ALA A 192 -1.35 14.57 0.70
CA ALA A 192 -0.22 15.36 0.22
C ALA A 192 0.65 15.96 1.36
N PRO A 193 0.09 16.44 2.49
CA PRO A 193 0.93 16.90 3.59
C PRO A 193 1.77 15.78 4.23
N LEU A 194 1.29 14.54 4.21
CA LEU A 194 2.06 13.40 4.71
C LEU A 194 3.14 12.97 3.73
N ALA A 195 2.84 12.95 2.43
CA ALA A 195 3.84 12.68 1.39
C ALA A 195 5.01 13.67 1.50
N ALA A 196 4.73 14.96 1.70
CA ALA A 196 5.76 15.97 1.91
C ALA A 196 6.63 15.70 3.15
N LEU A 197 6.04 15.23 4.26
CA LEU A 197 6.78 14.82 5.46
C LEU A 197 7.67 13.60 5.24
N TRP A 198 7.38 12.80 4.21
CA TRP A 198 8.18 11.67 3.76
C TRP A 198 9.11 12.03 2.59
N ALA A 199 9.32 13.33 2.32
CA ALA A 199 10.11 13.83 1.19
C ALA A 199 9.62 13.29 -0.17
N ASP A 200 8.30 13.25 -0.34
CA ASP A 200 7.60 12.63 -1.47
C ASP A 200 8.04 11.17 -1.72
N CYS A 201 8.54 10.53 -0.66
CA CYS A 201 9.02 9.16 -0.50
C CYS A 201 10.29 8.77 -1.24
N GLY A 202 11.19 9.72 -1.52
CA GLY A 202 12.62 9.49 -1.81
C GLY A 202 12.94 8.77 -3.11
#